data_AF-A0A6V7KZ80-F1
#
_entry.id   AF-A0A6V7KZ80-F1
#
_cell.length_a   1.000
_cell.length_b   1.000
_cell.length_c   1.000
_cell.angle_alpha   90.00
_cell.angle_beta   90.00
_cell.angle_gamma   90.00
#
_symmetry.space_group_name_H-M   'P 1'
#
loop_
_entity.id
_entity.type
_entity.pdbx_description
1 polymer ?
#
loop_
_entity_poly.entity_id
_entity_poly.type
_entity_poly.pdbx_seq_one_letter_code
_entity_poly.pdbx_strand_id
1 'polypeptide(L)'
;KVGCDWTVDSDATEDRCGICHGDGTQCETTTGIYDKDEGPGYHKVVLIPAGSRNIKIEEMGNSKNYIGIGSENPTKWYLNGKR
;
A
#
# COMPACT_ATOMS: atom_id res chain seq x y z
N LYS A 1 -27.98 2.00 3.61
CA LYS A 1 -26.49 2.04 3.63
C LYS A 1 -26.03 2.53 5.01
N VAL A 2 -24.78 2.37 5.42
CA VAL A 2 -24.31 2.95 6.71
C VAL A 2 -23.15 3.87 6.40
N GLY A 3 -23.21 5.11 6.88
CA GLY A 3 -22.13 6.08 6.73
C GLY A 3 -20.91 5.71 7.60
N CYS A 4 -19.78 6.36 7.37
CA CYS A 4 -18.59 6.18 8.21
C CYS A 4 -18.80 6.63 9.68
N ASP A 5 -19.88 7.37 9.94
CA ASP A 5 -20.35 7.87 11.23
C ASP A 5 -21.22 6.84 11.98
N TRP A 6 -21.35 5.62 11.43
CA TRP A 6 -22.19 4.53 11.95
C TRP A 6 -23.70 4.82 11.91
N THR A 7 -24.14 5.84 11.16
CA THR A 7 -25.55 6.18 11.04
C THR A 7 -26.17 5.52 9.80
N VAL A 8 -27.34 4.90 9.98
CA VAL A 8 -28.11 4.28 8.89
C VAL A 8 -28.62 5.37 7.95
N ASP A 9 -28.44 5.13 6.66
CA ASP A 9 -28.79 6.01 5.55
C ASP A 9 -28.12 7.40 5.57
N SER A 10 -27.00 7.52 6.32
CA SER A 10 -26.09 8.66 6.23
C SER A 10 -25.30 8.67 4.93
N ASP A 11 -25.03 9.87 4.42
CA ASP A 11 -24.12 10.14 3.28
C ASP A 11 -22.66 10.34 3.74
N ALA A 12 -22.36 10.17 5.04
CA ALA A 12 -21.02 10.32 5.59
C ALA A 12 -20.03 9.35 4.95
N THR A 13 -18.94 9.87 4.39
CA THR A 13 -17.83 9.10 3.82
C THR A 13 -16.50 9.46 4.47
N GLU A 14 -15.59 8.51 4.53
CA GLU A 14 -14.20 8.79 4.87
C GLU A 14 -13.52 9.63 3.78
N ASP A 15 -12.58 10.48 4.19
CA ASP A 15 -11.69 11.19 3.28
C ASP A 15 -10.55 10.29 2.75
N ARG A 16 -9.60 10.90 2.00
CA ARG A 16 -8.39 10.22 1.51
C ARG A 16 -7.47 9.70 2.62
N CYS A 17 -7.60 10.19 3.84
CA CYS A 17 -6.83 9.80 5.03
C CYS A 17 -7.53 8.72 5.88
N GLY A 18 -8.79 8.42 5.60
CA GLY A 18 -9.59 7.43 6.36
C GLY A 18 -10.31 8.06 7.54
N ILE A 19 -10.45 9.39 7.54
CA ILE A 19 -11.12 10.13 8.60
C ILE A 19 -12.55 10.39 8.14
N CYS A 20 -13.52 9.96 8.93
CA CYS A 20 -14.92 10.25 8.67
C CYS A 20 -15.20 11.75 8.73
N HIS A 21 -15.83 12.31 7.70
CA HIS A 21 -15.96 13.77 7.52
C HIS A 21 -14.62 14.53 7.52
N GLY A 22 -13.51 13.86 7.20
CA GLY A 22 -12.21 14.50 7.10
C GLY A 22 -12.10 15.41 5.87
N ASP A 23 -11.10 16.29 5.90
CA ASP A 23 -10.79 17.24 4.83
C ASP A 23 -9.63 16.79 3.92
N GLY A 24 -9.04 15.64 4.20
CA GLY A 24 -7.93 15.06 3.44
C GLY A 24 -6.55 15.65 3.75
N THR A 25 -6.42 16.50 4.77
CA THR A 25 -5.17 17.22 5.10
C THR A 25 -4.26 16.49 6.08
N GLN A 26 -4.79 15.48 6.77
CA GLN A 26 -4.08 14.75 7.85
C GLN A 26 -3.10 13.68 7.33
N CYS A 27 -2.93 13.57 6.02
CA CYS A 27 -2.06 12.59 5.40
C CYS A 27 -1.51 13.08 4.06
N GLU A 28 -0.32 12.61 3.72
CA GLU A 28 0.32 12.86 2.42
C GLU A 28 0.40 11.58 1.57
N THR A 29 0.56 11.75 0.26
CA THR A 29 0.78 10.64 -0.66
C THR A 29 2.22 10.64 -1.12
N THR A 30 2.97 9.62 -0.75
CA THR A 30 4.35 9.41 -1.23
C THR A 30 4.33 8.57 -2.50
N THR A 31 5.16 8.95 -3.49
CA THR A 31 5.32 8.22 -4.74
C THR A 31 6.79 8.01 -5.05
N GLY A 32 7.11 7.00 -5.86
CA GLY A 32 8.49 6.71 -6.25
C GLY A 32 8.56 5.61 -7.30
N ILE A 33 9.72 5.52 -7.95
CA ILE A 33 10.07 4.48 -8.92
C ILE A 33 11.33 3.79 -8.40
N TYR A 34 11.37 2.46 -8.51
CA TYR A 34 12.54 1.67 -8.20
C TYR A 34 13.04 1.00 -9.48
N ASP A 35 14.25 1.37 -9.90
CA ASP A 35 14.87 1.04 -11.20
C ASP A 35 16.32 0.53 -11.05
N LYS A 36 16.69 0.07 -9.85
CA LYS A 36 18.04 -0.43 -9.55
C LYS A 36 18.21 -1.87 -10.01
N ASP A 37 19.40 -2.19 -10.53
CA ASP A 37 19.86 -3.55 -10.77
C ASP A 37 20.74 -4.02 -9.61
N GLU A 38 20.15 -4.77 -8.69
CA GLU A 38 20.84 -5.34 -7.51
C GLU A 38 21.19 -6.83 -7.71
N GLY A 39 21.07 -7.34 -8.95
CA GLY A 39 21.30 -8.75 -9.26
C GLY A 39 20.18 -9.69 -8.77
N PRO A 40 20.41 -11.01 -8.78
CA PRO A 40 19.37 -12.00 -8.51
C PRO A 40 18.97 -12.05 -7.03
N GLY A 41 17.67 -12.21 -6.77
CA GLY A 41 17.11 -12.37 -5.43
C GLY A 41 16.00 -11.35 -5.13
N TYR A 42 15.38 -11.48 -3.95
CA TYR A 42 14.47 -10.45 -3.47
C TYR A 42 15.25 -9.32 -2.84
N HIS A 43 15.00 -8.10 -3.30
CA HIS A 43 15.56 -6.89 -2.76
C HIS A 43 14.46 -6.04 -2.11
N LYS A 44 14.79 -5.41 -0.98
CA LYS A 44 13.84 -4.57 -0.26
C LYS A 44 13.68 -3.24 -1.01
N VAL A 45 12.54 -3.07 -1.67
CA VAL A 45 12.20 -1.83 -2.40
C VAL A 45 11.68 -0.74 -1.47
N VAL A 46 10.69 -1.06 -0.64
CA VAL A 46 10.04 -0.11 0.26
C VAL A 46 9.49 -0.82 1.49
N LEU A 47 9.53 -0.14 2.64
CA LEU A 47 8.77 -0.55 3.83
C LEU A 47 7.49 0.29 3.86
N ILE A 48 6.33 -0.37 3.89
CA ILE A 48 5.03 0.29 4.02
C ILE A 48 4.78 0.54 5.51
N PRO A 49 4.76 1.79 6.00
CA PRO A 49 4.50 2.07 7.40
C PRO A 49 3.09 1.63 7.83
N ALA A 50 2.95 1.33 9.12
CA ALA A 50 1.62 1.11 9.70
C ALA A 50 0.76 2.37 9.53
N GLY A 51 -0.50 2.21 9.15
CA GLY A 51 -1.43 3.31 8.89
C GLY A 51 -1.43 3.83 7.46
N SER A 52 -0.51 3.39 6.58
CA SER A 52 -0.61 3.68 5.16
C SER A 52 -1.89 3.08 4.54
N ARG A 53 -2.51 3.83 3.64
CA ARG A 53 -3.72 3.42 2.91
C ARG A 53 -3.65 3.85 1.45
N ASN A 54 -4.55 3.34 0.62
CA ASN A 54 -4.59 3.63 -0.82
C ASN A 54 -3.25 3.30 -1.52
N ILE A 55 -2.62 2.19 -1.16
CA ILE A 55 -1.30 1.79 -1.64
C ILE A 55 -1.44 1.19 -3.04
N LYS A 56 -0.68 1.73 -4.00
CA LYS A 56 -0.54 1.21 -5.36
C LYS A 56 0.92 0.86 -5.63
N ILE A 57 1.18 -0.40 -5.98
CA ILE A 57 2.49 -0.90 -6.41
C ILE A 57 2.26 -1.66 -7.71
N GLU A 58 3.01 -1.30 -8.76
CA GLU A 58 2.83 -1.88 -10.09
C GLU A 58 4.18 -2.05 -10.81
N GLU A 59 4.25 -3.08 -11.64
CA GLU A 59 5.36 -3.28 -12.58
C GLU A 59 5.10 -2.40 -13.81
N MET A 60 5.96 -1.41 -14.03
CA MET A 60 5.77 -0.39 -15.07
C MET A 60 6.04 -0.89 -16.50
N GLY A 61 6.65 -2.06 -16.65
CA GLY A 61 7.03 -2.59 -17.96
C GLY A 61 7.40 -4.07 -17.88
N ASN A 62 7.55 -4.68 -19.06
CA ASN A 62 7.93 -6.08 -19.15
C ASN A 62 9.36 -6.27 -18.60
N SER A 63 9.48 -7.05 -17.53
CA SER A 63 10.76 -7.37 -16.91
C SER A 63 10.76 -8.83 -16.46
N LYS A 64 11.95 -9.36 -16.14
CA LYS A 64 12.06 -10.67 -15.48
C LYS A 64 11.82 -10.57 -13.97
N ASN A 65 11.64 -9.35 -13.46
CA ASN A 65 11.38 -9.10 -12.05
C ASN A 65 9.91 -9.35 -11.75
N TYR A 66 9.61 -9.59 -10.47
CA TYR A 66 8.24 -9.72 -10.00
C TYR A 66 8.11 -9.15 -8.59
N ILE A 67 6.94 -8.62 -8.26
CA ILE A 67 6.67 -8.07 -6.92
C ILE A 67 6.48 -9.19 -5.89
N GLY A 68 7.20 -9.09 -4.76
CA GLY A 68 6.98 -9.86 -3.55
C GLY A 68 6.51 -8.97 -2.40
N ILE A 69 5.60 -9.48 -1.56
CA ILE A 69 5.12 -8.77 -0.37
C ILE A 69 5.31 -9.68 0.84
N GLY A 70 5.99 -9.18 1.86
CA GLY A 70 6.24 -9.89 3.10
C GLY A 70 6.11 -8.99 4.31
N SER A 71 6.12 -9.61 5.49
CA SER A 71 6.33 -8.90 6.75
C SER A 71 7.80 -8.49 6.85
N GLU A 72 8.11 -7.60 7.80
CA GLU A 72 9.50 -7.36 8.20
C GLU A 72 10.18 -8.64 8.74
N ASN A 73 9.40 -9.60 9.24
CA ASN A 73 9.92 -10.93 9.53
C ASN A 73 10.27 -11.67 8.22
N PRO A 74 11.54 -12.04 7.99
CA PRO A 74 12.03 -12.58 6.72
C PRO A 74 11.40 -13.92 6.31
N THR A 75 10.69 -14.58 7.22
CA THR A 75 10.05 -15.88 6.97
C THR A 75 8.58 -15.78 6.56
N LYS A 76 7.96 -14.61 6.73
CA LYS A 76 6.51 -14.44 6.53
C LYS A 76 6.23 -13.64 5.25
N TRP A 77 5.71 -14.35 4.26
CA TRP A 77 5.34 -13.79 2.96
C TRP A 77 3.82 -13.78 2.78
N TYR A 78 3.32 -12.71 2.17
CA TYR A 78 1.91 -12.52 1.81
C TYR A 78 1.67 -12.70 0.31
N LEU A 79 2.65 -12.33 -0.51
CA LEU A 79 2.60 -12.47 -1.97
C LEU A 79 3.97 -12.92 -2.49
N ASN A 80 3.98 -13.92 -3.38
CA ASN A 80 5.15 -14.34 -4.16
C ASN A 80 6.44 -14.47 -3.34
N GLY A 81 6.48 -15.26 -2.26
CA GLY A 81 7.67 -15.37 -1.39
C GLY A 81 8.23 -16.77 -1.12
N LYS A 82 7.56 -17.81 -1.64
CA LYS A 82 8.00 -19.22 -1.54
C LYS A 82 8.26 -19.80 -2.93
N ARG A 83 9.11 -19.14 -3.71
CA ARG A 83 9.51 -19.60 -5.05
C ARG A 83 10.95 -20.06 -5.06
#